data_AF-A0A0W0YI02-F1
#
_entry.id   AF-A0A0W0YI02-F1
#
_cell.length_a   1.000
_cell.length_b   1.000
_cell.length_c   1.000
_cell.angle_alpha   90.00
_cell.angle_beta   90.00
_cell.angle_gamma   90.00
#
_symmetry.space_group_name_H-M   'P 1'
#
loop_
_entity.id
_entity.type
_entity.pdbx_description
1 polymer ?
#
loop_
_entity_poly.entity_id
_entity_poly.type
_entity_poly.pdbx_seq_one_letter_code
_entity_poly.pdbx_strand_id
1 'polypeptide(L)' 'MTKVTKLSGIHFMVHLRRTFITIAEGLDISAYALKRLMNHKMNGDIAAWYIVTDVERLRKPMQQITDFF' A
#
# COMPACT_ATOMS: atom_id res chain seq x y z
N MET A 1 16.74 7.90 -9.76
CA MET A 1 16.97 6.58 -9.15
C MET A 1 18.45 6.26 -8.97
N THR A 2 19.31 6.53 -9.96
CA THR A 2 20.77 6.32 -9.89
C THR A 2 21.46 6.88 -8.64
N LYS A 3 21.10 8.09 -8.17
CA LYS A 3 21.69 8.67 -6.95
C LYS A 3 21.32 7.87 -5.68
N VAL A 4 20.06 7.51 -5.52
CA VAL A 4 19.59 6.77 -4.34
C VAL A 4 20.15 5.35 -4.36
N THR A 5 20.10 4.65 -5.49
CA THR A 5 20.72 3.33 -5.67
C THR A 5 22.23 3.35 -5.40
N LYS A 6 22.94 4.40 -5.82
CA LYS A 6 24.38 4.55 -5.55
C LYS A 6 24.68 4.80 -4.07
N LEU A 7 23.82 5.55 -3.38
CA LEU A 7 23.99 5.88 -1.95
C LEU A 7 23.56 4.74 -1.02
N SER A 8 22.50 4.00 -1.37
CA SER A 8 21.99 2.90 -0.55
C SER A 8 22.61 1.55 -0.89
N GLY A 9 23.23 1.40 -2.07
CA GLY A 9 23.69 0.11 -2.59
C GLY A 9 22.55 -0.81 -3.05
N ILE A 10 21.30 -0.38 -2.94
CA ILE A 10 20.12 -1.18 -3.27
C ILE A 10 19.68 -0.86 -4.69
N HIS A 11 19.66 -1.88 -5.55
CA HIS A 11 19.09 -1.76 -6.88
C HIS A 11 17.56 -1.86 -6.80
N PHE A 12 16.86 -0.81 -7.22
CA PHE A 12 15.39 -0.81 -7.28
C PHE A 12 14.91 0.01 -8.48
N MET A 13 13.74 -0.36 -8.98
CA MET A 13 13.03 0.38 -10.02
C MET A 13 12.03 1.36 -9.41
N VAL A 14 11.57 2.34 -10.19
CA VAL A 14 10.56 3.35 -9.79
C VAL A 14 9.21 2.77 -9.35
N HIS A 15 9.03 1.45 -9.51
CA HIS A 15 7.79 0.72 -9.27
C HIS A 15 7.68 0.16 -7.85
N LEU A 16 8.22 0.86 -6.84
CA LEU A 16 8.13 0.49 -5.41
C LEU A 16 6.67 0.28 -4.94
N ARG A 17 5.72 0.96 -5.58
CA ARG A 17 4.27 0.75 -5.37
C ARG A 17 3.85 -0.71 -5.61
N ARG A 18 4.46 -1.42 -6.56
CA ARG A 18 4.15 -2.85 -6.81
C ARG A 18 4.64 -3.72 -5.65
N THR A 19 5.84 -3.46 -5.16
CA THR A 19 6.37 -4.15 -3.98
C THR A 19 5.48 -3.92 -2.75
N PHE A 20 5.02 -2.69 -2.53
CA PHE A 20 4.08 -2.36 -1.47
C PHE A 20 2.77 -3.18 -1.54
N ILE A 21 2.18 -3.30 -2.73
CA ILE A 21 0.97 -4.13 -2.97
C ILE A 21 1.23 -5.59 -2.64
N THR A 22 2.31 -6.15 -3.17
CA THR A 22 2.62 -7.58 -3.01
C THR A 22 2.81 -7.94 -1.55
N ILE A 23 3.47 -7.08 -0.78
CA ILE A 23 3.64 -7.28 0.67
C ILE A 23 2.30 -7.15 1.39
N ALA A 24 1.52 -6.10 1.10
CA ALA A 24 0.23 -5.89 1.74
C ALA A 24 -0.75 -7.04 1.50
N GLU A 25 -0.75 -7.60 0.29
CA GLU A 25 -1.54 -8.79 -0.05
C GLU A 25 -1.10 -10.03 0.75
N GLY A 26 0.22 -10.23 0.91
CA GLY A 26 0.77 -11.31 1.73
C GLY A 26 0.45 -11.19 3.23
N LEU A 27 0.11 -9.98 3.70
CA LEU A 27 -0.31 -9.71 5.08
C LEU A 27 -1.83 -9.81 5.28
N ASP A 28 -2.57 -10.27 4.26
CA ASP A 28 -4.03 -10.39 4.26
C ASP A 28 -4.75 -9.07 4.61
N ILE A 29 -4.19 -7.95 4.12
CA ILE A 29 -4.80 -6.64 4.29
C ILE A 29 -6.00 -6.54 3.35
N SER A 30 -7.15 -6.14 3.90
CA SER A 30 -8.37 -5.92 3.11
C SER A 30 -8.10 -5.10 1.84
N ALA A 31 -8.56 -5.62 0.70
CA ALA A 31 -8.43 -4.99 -0.61
C ALA A 31 -8.90 -3.53 -0.64
N TYR A 32 -9.89 -3.16 0.18
CA TYR A 32 -10.38 -1.78 0.29
C TYR A 32 -9.41 -0.87 1.05
N ALA A 33 -8.81 -1.37 2.13
CA ALA A 33 -7.77 -0.64 2.85
C ALA A 33 -6.54 -0.44 1.95
N LEU A 34 -6.15 -1.48 1.21
CA LEU A 34 -5.05 -1.42 0.26
C LEU A 34 -5.32 -0.43 -0.89
N LYS A 35 -6.48 -0.50 -1.54
CA LYS A 35 -6.90 0.49 -2.56
C LYS A 35 -6.83 1.93 -2.03
N ARG A 36 -7.21 2.15 -0.77
CA ARG A 36 -7.14 3.48 -0.13
C ARG A 36 -5.71 3.93 0.17
N LEU A 37 -4.86 3.09 0.77
CA LEU A 37 -3.43 3.38 0.99
C LEU A 37 -2.70 3.72 -0.32
N MET A 38 -3.19 3.15 -1.43
CA MET A 38 -2.67 3.36 -2.76
C MET A 38 -3.29 4.56 -3.49
N ASN A 39 -4.26 5.27 -2.93
CA ASN A 39 -5.02 6.31 -3.63
C ASN A 39 -5.65 5.82 -4.95
N HIS A 40 -6.12 4.57 -5.00
CA HIS A 40 -6.84 4.05 -6.15
C HIS A 40 -8.25 4.63 -6.22
N LYS A 41 -8.70 4.88 -7.45
CA LYS A 41 -10.08 5.25 -7.74
C LYS A 41 -10.98 4.02 -7.55
N MET A 42 -12.12 4.21 -6.89
CA MET A 42 -13.08 3.14 -6.60
C MET A 42 -14.48 3.40 -7.20
N ASN A 43 -14.54 4.21 -8.26
CA ASN A 43 -15.81 4.55 -8.90
C ASN A 43 -16.51 3.30 -9.43
N GLY A 44 -17.82 3.19 -9.18
CA GLY A 44 -18.64 2.07 -9.62
C GLY A 44 -18.60 0.84 -8.70
N ASP A 45 -17.77 0.85 -7.65
CA ASP A 45 -17.74 -0.20 -6.64
C ASP A 45 -18.80 0.08 -5.58
N ILE A 46 -19.99 -0.52 -5.72
CA ILE A 46 -21.12 -0.32 -4.80
C ILE A 46 -20.76 -0.77 -3.37
N ALA A 47 -19.98 -1.84 -3.24
CA ALA A 47 -19.56 -2.35 -1.94
C ALA A 47 -18.65 -1.35 -1.20
N ALA A 48 -17.86 -0.55 -1.93
CA ALA A 48 -17.06 0.52 -1.35
C ALA A 48 -17.87 1.57 -0.58
N TRP A 49 -19.17 1.74 -0.89
CA TRP A 49 -20.04 2.72 -0.23
C TRP A 49 -20.34 2.35 1.21
N TYR A 50 -20.32 1.06 1.54
CA TYR A 50 -20.59 0.56 2.89
C TYR A 50 -19.34 0.49 3.77
N ILE A 51 -18.17 0.74 3.18
CA ILE A 51 -16.90 0.58 3.86
C ILE A 51 -16.49 1.92 4.43
N VAL A 52 -16.49 2.00 5.76
CA VAL A 52 -16.02 3.19 6.49
C VAL A 52 -14.53 3.38 6.20
N THR A 53 -14.17 4.50 5.57
CA THR A 53 -12.81 4.84 5.17
C THR A 53 -12.21 5.91 6.06
N ASP A 54 -12.28 5.68 7.36
CA ASP A 54 -11.63 6.54 8.33
C ASP A 54 -10.10 6.33 8.32
N VAL A 55 -9.35 7.39 8.61
CA VAL A 55 -7.88 7.38 8.65
C VAL A 55 -7.38 6.41 9.72
N GLU A 56 -8.07 6.32 10.86
CA GLU A 56 -7.70 5.41 11.95
C GLU A 56 -7.74 3.95 11.52
N ARG A 57 -8.68 3.58 10.64
CA ARG A 57 -8.75 2.24 10.08
C ARG A 57 -7.54 1.88 9.22
N LEU A 58 -6.89 2.88 8.60
CA LEU A 58 -5.72 2.68 7.74
C LEU A 58 -4.40 2.62 8.52
N ARG A 59 -4.36 3.12 9.77
CA ARG A 59 -3.14 3.13 10.59
C ARG A 59 -2.59 1.73 10.84
N LYS A 60 -3.45 0.80 11.28
CA LYS A 60 -3.04 -0.58 11.58
C LYS A 60 -2.49 -1.29 10.33
N PRO A 61 -3.19 -1.32 9.18
CA PRO A 61 -2.64 -1.87 7.94
C PRO A 61 -1.31 -1.24 7.51
N MET A 62 -1.19 0.10 7.60
CA MET A 62 0.05 0.79 7.25
C MET A 62 1.21 0.40 8.18
N GLN A 63 0.94 0.26 9.47
CA GLN A 63 1.94 -0.19 10.43
C GLN A 63 2.36 -1.64 10.15
N GLN A 64 1.42 -2.55 9.87
CA GLN A 64 1.75 -3.94 9.53
C GLN A 64 2.67 -4.04 8.30
N ILE A 65 2.43 -3.24 7.27
CA ILE A 65 3.31 -3.19 6.10
C ILE A 65 4.68 -2.63 6.47
N THR A 66 4.73 -1.64 7.36
CA THR A 66 5.97 -1.03 7.83
C THR A 66 6.81 -2.02 8.62
N ASP A 67 6.19 -2.77 9.53
CA ASP A 67 6.84 -3.75 10.40
C ASP A 67 7.35 -5.00 9.64
N PHE A 68 6.89 -5.21 8.41
CA PHE A 68 7.40 -6.27 7.54
C PHE A 68 8.77 -5.93 6.93
N PHE A 69 9.09 -4.64 6.77
CA PHE A 69 10.37 -4.17 6.25
C PHE A 69 11.44 -4.09 7.33
#